data_AF-A0A0T9P8U3-F1
#
_entry.id   AF-A0A0T9P8U3-F1
#
_cell.length_a   1.000
_cell.length_b   1.000
_cell.length_c   1.000
_cell.angle_alpha   90.00
_cell.angle_beta   90.00
_cell.angle_gamma   90.00
#
_symmetry.space_group_name_H-M   'P 1'
#
loop_
_entity.id
_entity.type
_entity.pdbx_description
1 polymer ?
#
loop_
_entity_poly.entity_id
_entity_poly.type
_entity_poly.pdbx_seq_one_letter_code
_entity_poly.pdbx_strand_id
1 'polypeptide(L)'
;MKDIEGYWEVNCCFNHSPNSYHVYSRINIMEREIKSSADVYDASHRVKARRDIVFSVLDVSNNIFTGKVLALSIINNDDSKYLNDFLNTPYTISHPIFYRLNRNTIFLEQSQGHPVDSLRLLTRADK
;
A
#
# COMPACT_ATOMS: atom_id res chain seq x y z
N MET A 1 -3.40 -3.41 17.43
CA MET A 1 -3.82 -2.57 16.29
C MET A 1 -4.85 -1.49 16.65
N LYS A 2 -5.61 -1.60 17.76
CA LYS A 2 -6.60 -0.57 18.15
C LYS A 2 -6.10 0.88 18.07
N ASP A 3 -4.85 1.13 18.45
CA ASP A 3 -4.28 2.48 18.46
C ASP A 3 -4.01 3.08 17.07
N ILE A 4 -3.99 2.24 16.03
CA ILE A 4 -3.73 2.62 14.64
C ILE A 4 -4.98 2.40 13.76
N GLU A 5 -6.11 2.06 14.36
CA GLU A 5 -7.37 1.91 13.63
C GLU A 5 -7.81 3.23 12.98
N GLY A 6 -8.49 3.08 11.86
CA GLY A 6 -9.09 4.16 11.08
C GLY A 6 -8.58 4.23 9.64
N TYR A 7 -8.90 5.37 9.02
CA TYR A 7 -8.63 5.64 7.62
C TYR A 7 -7.36 6.47 7.45
N TRP A 8 -6.50 5.99 6.58
CA TRP A 8 -5.17 6.52 6.33
C TRP A 8 -4.92 6.70 4.85
N GLU A 9 -4.08 7.66 4.52
CA GLU A 9 -3.61 7.92 3.17
C GLU A 9 -2.09 7.83 3.13
N VAL A 10 -1.58 7.27 2.05
CA VAL A 10 -0.15 7.21 1.76
C VAL A 10 0.08 7.54 0.30
N ASN A 11 1.09 8.37 0.07
CA ASN A 11 1.58 8.71 -1.25
C ASN A 11 3.00 8.18 -1.39
N CYS A 12 3.31 7.54 -2.50
CA CYS A 12 4.68 7.23 -2.86
C CYS A 12 4.91 7.38 -4.36
N CYS A 13 6.17 7.56 -4.74
CA CYS A 13 6.59 7.58 -6.13
C CYS A 13 7.53 6.42 -6.39
N PHE A 14 7.47 5.84 -7.58
CA PHE A 14 8.48 4.91 -8.06
C PHE A 14 8.80 5.20 -9.53
N ASN A 15 10.03 4.87 -9.92
CA ASN A 15 10.52 5.07 -11.27
C ASN A 15 10.73 3.73 -11.95
N HIS A 16 10.25 3.60 -13.18
CA HIS A 16 10.57 2.51 -14.09
C HIS A 16 10.91 3.15 -15.44
N SER A 17 12.20 3.41 -15.67
CA SER A 17 12.69 4.20 -16.81
C SER A 17 12.05 3.74 -18.13
N PRO A 18 11.51 4.66 -18.94
CA PRO A 18 11.57 6.12 -18.82
C PRO A 18 10.47 6.76 -17.96
N ASN A 19 9.60 5.95 -17.35
CA ASN A 19 8.38 6.40 -16.69
C ASN A 19 8.58 6.63 -15.18
N SER A 20 7.82 7.59 -14.66
CA SER A 20 7.64 7.85 -13.23
C SER A 20 6.18 7.72 -12.88
N TYR A 21 5.91 7.06 -11.77
CA TYR A 21 4.56 6.78 -11.30
C TYR A 21 4.35 7.34 -9.90
N HIS A 22 3.18 7.93 -9.70
CA HIS A 22 2.69 8.35 -8.39
C HIS A 22 1.59 7.41 -7.93
N VAL A 23 1.74 6.86 -6.74
CA VAL A 23 0.78 5.94 -6.13
C VAL A 23 0.11 6.64 -4.96
N TYR A 24 -1.19 6.84 -5.07
CA TYR A 24 -2.03 7.30 -3.97
C TYR A 24 -2.81 6.12 -3.43
N SER A 25 -2.53 5.74 -2.18
CA SER A 25 -3.24 4.63 -1.52
C SER A 25 -4.08 5.13 -0.35
N ARG A 26 -5.27 4.55 -0.21
CA ARG A 26 -6.17 4.72 0.93
C ARG A 26 -6.24 3.41 1.67
N ILE A 27 -5.93 3.44 2.95
CA ILE A 27 -5.78 2.28 3.82
C ILE A 27 -6.81 2.38 4.95
N ASN A 28 -7.58 1.32 5.15
CA ASN A 28 -8.49 1.18 6.28
C ASN A 28 -7.97 0.06 7.18
N ILE A 29 -7.61 0.38 8.41
CA ILE A 29 -7.17 -0.59 9.42
C ILE A 29 -8.30 -0.73 10.43
N MET A 30 -8.88 -1.93 10.50
CA MET A 30 -9.93 -2.26 11.47
C MET A 30 -9.65 -3.63 12.07
N GLU A 31 -9.55 -3.71 13.39
CA GLU A 31 -9.34 -4.94 14.16
C GLU A 31 -8.10 -5.75 13.76
N ARG A 32 -8.26 -6.68 12.82
CA ARG A 32 -7.26 -7.62 12.28
C ARG A 32 -7.24 -7.64 10.75
N GLU A 33 -7.90 -6.68 10.12
CA GLU A 33 -7.99 -6.57 8.68
C GLU A 33 -7.44 -5.21 8.23
N ILE A 34 -6.63 -5.21 7.17
CA ILE A 34 -6.14 -4.00 6.54
C ILE A 34 -6.62 -4.01 5.09
N LYS A 35 -7.55 -3.13 4.74
CA LYS A 35 -7.95 -2.92 3.34
C LYS A 35 -7.14 -1.79 2.77
N SER A 36 -6.66 -1.95 1.55
CA SER A 36 -5.95 -0.89 0.84
C SER A 36 -6.44 -0.82 -0.59
N SER A 37 -6.73 0.40 -1.03
CA SER A 37 -7.00 0.73 -2.43
C SER A 37 -5.93 1.69 -2.92
N ALA A 38 -5.48 1.56 -4.16
CA ALA A 38 -4.43 2.39 -4.73
C ALA A 38 -4.77 2.80 -6.17
N ASP A 39 -4.63 4.09 -6.45
CA ASP A 39 -4.61 4.64 -7.80
C ASP A 39 -3.17 4.97 -8.19
N VAL A 40 -2.74 4.50 -9.36
CA VAL A 40 -1.42 4.78 -9.93
C VAL A 40 -1.57 5.76 -11.08
N TYR A 41 -0.82 6.85 -11.01
CA TYR A 41 -0.81 7.94 -11.99
C TYR A 41 0.54 8.00 -12.69
N ASP A 42 0.54 8.35 -13.99
CA ASP A 42 1.77 8.77 -14.68
C ASP A 42 2.15 10.23 -14.33
N ALA A 43 3.28 10.69 -14.87
CA ALA A 43 3.75 12.06 -14.72
C ALA A 43 2.79 13.14 -15.28
N SER A 44 1.81 12.74 -16.12
CA SER A 44 0.76 13.62 -16.65
C SER A 44 -0.54 13.53 -15.84
N HIS A 45 -0.50 12.94 -14.64
CA HIS A 45 -1.65 12.73 -13.76
C HIS A 45 -2.78 11.88 -14.36
N ARG A 46 -2.47 11.01 -15.33
CA ARG A 46 -3.44 10.07 -15.90
C ARG A 46 -3.38 8.77 -15.13
N VAL A 47 -4.55 8.23 -14.76
CA VAL A 47 -4.64 6.93 -14.10
C VAL A 47 -4.13 5.83 -15.05
N LYS A 48 -3.16 5.06 -14.59
CA LYS A 48 -2.56 3.92 -15.30
C LYS A 48 -2.94 2.58 -14.70
N ALA A 49 -3.23 2.54 -13.41
CA ALA A 49 -3.71 1.34 -12.78
C ALA A 49 -4.51 1.65 -11.51
N ARG A 50 -5.37 0.70 -11.13
CA ARG A 50 -6.09 0.68 -9.86
C ARG A 50 -5.97 -0.68 -9.22
N ARG A 51 -5.77 -0.73 -7.92
CA ARG A 51 -5.68 -1.97 -7.16
C ARG A 51 -6.47 -1.89 -5.87
N ASP A 52 -7.20 -2.95 -5.56
CA ASP A 52 -7.73 -3.23 -4.23
C ASP A 52 -7.06 -4.49 -3.68
N ILE A 53 -6.60 -4.43 -2.45
CA ILE A 53 -5.93 -5.52 -1.73
C ILE A 53 -6.42 -5.56 -0.28
N VAL A 54 -6.60 -6.77 0.24
CA VAL A 54 -6.86 -7.00 1.67
C VAL A 54 -5.71 -7.76 2.28
N PHE A 55 -5.28 -7.34 3.47
CA PHE A 55 -4.36 -8.09 4.30
C PHE A 55 -5.13 -8.68 5.48
N SER A 56 -5.03 -10.00 5.60
CA SER A 56 -5.59 -10.76 6.72
C SER A 56 -4.45 -11.30 7.58
N VAL A 57 -4.69 -11.45 8.88
CA VAL A 57 -3.70 -12.04 9.78
C VAL A 57 -3.43 -13.49 9.40
N LEU A 58 -2.16 -13.80 9.15
CA LEU A 58 -1.64 -15.16 8.98
C LEU A 58 -1.15 -15.72 10.32
N ASP A 59 -0.41 -14.92 11.08
CA ASP A 59 0.10 -15.29 12.42
C ASP A 59 0.01 -14.09 13.36
N VAL A 60 -0.87 -14.20 14.37
CA VAL A 60 -1.09 -13.14 15.37
C VAL A 60 0.13 -12.96 16.27
N SER A 61 0.80 -14.06 16.63
CA SER A 61 1.91 -14.03 17.59
C SER A 61 3.13 -13.30 17.04
N ASN A 62 3.32 -13.38 15.72
CA ASN A 62 4.42 -12.75 15.00
C ASN A 62 4.00 -11.50 14.19
N ASN A 63 2.74 -11.06 14.32
CA ASN A 63 2.17 -9.95 13.55
C ASN A 63 2.40 -10.10 12.04
N ILE A 64 2.14 -11.30 11.50
CA ILE A 64 2.29 -11.61 10.08
C ILE A 64 0.93 -11.50 9.41
N PHE A 65 0.88 -10.74 8.31
CA PHE A 65 -0.31 -10.55 7.50
C PHE A 65 -0.04 -11.01 6.06
N THR A 66 -1.01 -11.65 5.42
CA THR A 66 -0.93 -12.04 4.01
C THR A 66 -1.86 -11.21 3.15
N GLY A 67 -1.33 -10.66 2.06
CA GLY A 67 -2.05 -9.82 1.11
C GLY A 67 -2.70 -10.62 0.00
N LYS A 68 -4.00 -10.41 -0.22
CA LYS A 68 -4.76 -10.94 -1.35
C LYS A 68 -5.31 -9.80 -2.19
N VAL A 69 -4.87 -9.71 -3.44
CA VAL A 69 -5.41 -8.76 -4.42
C VAL A 69 -6.87 -9.14 -4.72
N LEU A 70 -7.77 -8.20 -4.52
CA LEU A 70 -9.22 -8.36 -4.75
C LEU A 70 -9.60 -7.90 -6.14
N ALA A 71 -9.02 -6.78 -6.59
CA ALA A 71 -9.24 -6.22 -7.91
C ALA A 71 -7.96 -5.55 -8.41
N LEU A 72 -7.70 -5.68 -9.71
CA LEU A 72 -6.62 -4.99 -10.41
C LEU A 72 -7.13 -4.58 -11.78
N SER A 73 -6.93 -3.32 -12.13
CA SER A 73 -7.21 -2.77 -13.45
C SER A 73 -5.98 -2.04 -13.95
N ILE A 74 -5.57 -2.31 -15.19
CA ILE A 74 -4.45 -1.64 -15.86
C ILE A 74 -5.02 -0.97 -17.10
N ILE A 75 -4.80 0.34 -17.20
CA ILE A 75 -5.43 1.18 -18.21
C ILE A 75 -4.38 1.52 -19.27
N ASN A 76 -4.50 0.84 -20.42
CA ASN A 76 -3.85 1.15 -21.70
C ASN A 76 -2.43 1.75 -21.54
N ASN A 77 -1.51 0.95 -21.03
CA ASN A 77 -0.13 1.33 -20.74
C ASN A 77 0.85 0.38 -21.43
N ASP A 78 1.85 0.93 -22.11
CA ASP A 78 2.97 0.18 -22.70
C ASP A 78 3.77 -0.57 -21.62
N ASP A 79 3.82 -0.03 -20.39
CA ASP A 79 4.40 -0.67 -19.19
C ASP A 79 3.43 -1.61 -18.46
N SER A 80 2.33 -2.02 -19.10
CA SER A 80 1.30 -2.86 -18.48
C SER A 80 1.85 -4.09 -17.79
N LYS A 81 2.90 -4.73 -18.35
CA LYS A 81 3.56 -5.88 -17.71
C LYS A 81 4.22 -5.51 -16.38
N TYR A 82 5.04 -4.46 -16.36
CA TYR A 82 5.71 -4.03 -15.13
C TYR A 82 4.70 -3.62 -14.06
N LEU A 83 3.69 -2.82 -14.42
CA LEU A 83 2.64 -2.42 -13.49
C LEU A 83 1.83 -3.62 -12.99
N ASN A 84 1.56 -4.60 -13.86
CA ASN A 84 0.91 -5.83 -13.46
C ASN A 84 1.73 -6.58 -12.43
N ASP A 85 3.01 -6.80 -12.71
CA ASP A 85 3.89 -7.53 -11.81
C ASP A 85 4.02 -6.80 -10.47
N PHE A 86 4.22 -5.48 -10.50
CA PHE A 86 4.31 -4.64 -9.30
C PHE A 86 3.03 -4.67 -8.44
N LEU A 87 1.85 -4.55 -9.06
CA LEU A 87 0.59 -4.43 -8.35
C LEU A 87 0.00 -5.80 -7.96
N ASN A 88 0.21 -6.82 -8.78
CA ASN A 88 -0.42 -8.12 -8.61
C ASN A 88 0.39 -9.08 -7.76
N THR A 89 1.66 -8.78 -7.46
CA THR A 89 2.49 -9.62 -6.59
C THR A 89 1.85 -9.72 -5.20
N PRO A 90 1.35 -10.90 -4.78
CA PRO A 90 0.89 -11.11 -3.41
C PRO A 90 2.09 -10.99 -2.48
N TYR A 91 1.91 -10.36 -1.33
CA TYR A 91 3.01 -10.24 -0.37
C TYR A 91 2.54 -10.38 1.07
N THR A 92 3.46 -10.85 1.88
CA THR A 92 3.29 -11.00 3.32
C THR A 92 3.94 -9.81 3.99
N ILE A 93 3.20 -9.13 4.86
CA ILE A 93 3.74 -8.10 5.76
C ILE A 93 4.13 -8.82 7.05
N SER A 94 5.43 -8.99 7.26
CA SER A 94 5.97 -9.61 8.47
C SER A 94 6.51 -8.54 9.42
N HIS A 95 6.18 -8.65 10.70
CA HIS A 95 6.68 -7.79 11.78
C HIS A 95 6.64 -6.28 11.46
N PRO A 96 5.49 -5.72 11.00
CA PRO A 96 5.41 -4.29 10.74
C PRO A 96 5.62 -3.50 12.03
N ILE A 97 6.49 -2.48 11.98
CA ILE A 97 6.72 -1.56 13.08
C ILE A 97 5.99 -0.25 12.76
N PHE A 98 5.17 0.21 13.72
CA PHE A 98 4.40 1.44 13.61
C PHE A 98 4.96 2.48 14.58
N TYR A 99 5.58 3.54 14.08
CA TYR A 99 6.00 4.68 14.89
C TYR A 99 4.95 5.78 14.82
N ARG A 100 4.28 6.04 15.93
CA ARG A 100 3.30 7.13 16.01
C ARG A 100 4.02 8.46 16.21
N LEU A 101 3.93 9.36 15.24
CA LEU A 101 4.49 10.71 15.36
C LEU A 101 3.56 11.64 16.11
N ASN A 102 2.26 11.54 15.85
CA ASN A 102 1.21 12.31 16.51
C ASN A 102 -0.15 11.59 16.36
N ARG A 103 -1.27 12.28 16.65
CA ARG A 103 -2.61 11.70 16.55
C ARG A 103 -3.01 11.29 15.12
N ASN A 104 -2.48 11.99 14.13
CA ASN A 104 -2.91 11.95 12.73
C ASN A 104 -1.82 11.41 11.79
N THR A 105 -0.67 10.99 12.32
CA THR A 105 0.49 10.61 11.51
C THR A 105 1.21 9.41 12.11
N ILE A 106 1.45 8.39 11.28
CA ILE A 106 2.16 7.17 11.65
C ILE A 106 3.22 6.88 10.58
N PHE A 107 4.41 6.48 11.00
CA PHE A 107 5.36 5.78 10.13
C PHE A 107 5.13 4.28 10.22
N LEU A 108 5.00 3.65 9.07
CA LEU A 108 5.02 2.21 8.91
C LEU A 108 6.36 1.79 8.31
N GLU A 109 7.08 0.95 9.03
CA GLU A 109 8.25 0.21 8.56
C GLU A 109 7.85 -1.27 8.40
N GLN A 110 8.18 -1.86 7.25
CA GLN A 110 7.90 -3.28 6.98
C GLN A 110 9.22 -4.03 7.00
N SER A 111 9.28 -5.16 7.72
CA SER A 111 10.58 -5.77 8.00
C SER A 111 11.20 -6.50 6.81
N GLN A 112 10.43 -7.03 5.84
CA GLN A 112 10.87 -7.55 4.52
C GLN A 112 9.66 -7.90 3.63
N GLY A 113 9.81 -7.86 2.30
CA GLY A 113 8.97 -8.67 1.38
C GLY A 113 8.27 -7.96 0.22
N HIS A 114 8.47 -6.65 0.01
CA HIS A 114 7.99 -5.94 -1.18
C HIS A 114 9.16 -5.21 -1.85
N PRO A 115 9.23 -5.08 -3.19
CA PRO A 115 10.24 -4.28 -3.89
C PRO A 115 10.21 -2.77 -3.56
N VAL A 116 9.39 -2.36 -2.59
CA VAL A 116 9.31 -1.00 -2.06
C VAL A 116 9.49 -1.11 -0.56
N ASP A 117 10.68 -1.59 -0.16
CA ASP A 117 11.23 -1.55 1.20
C ASP A 117 11.48 -0.08 1.57
N SER A 118 10.40 0.67 1.75
CA SER A 118 10.48 2.07 2.14
C SER A 118 9.55 2.33 3.30
N LEU A 119 10.07 3.01 4.32
CA LEU A 119 9.28 3.68 5.35
C LEU A 119 8.14 4.47 4.70
N ARG A 120 6.91 4.24 5.14
CA ARG A 120 5.72 4.92 4.63
C ARG A 120 5.13 5.82 5.69
N LEU A 121 4.90 7.08 5.33
CA LEU A 121 4.17 8.03 6.15
C LEU A 121 2.67 7.90 5.86
N LEU A 122 1.90 7.48 6.85
CA LEU A 122 0.45 7.41 6.81
C LEU A 122 -0.12 8.64 7.49
N THR A 123 -1.06 9.32 6.83
CA THR A 123 -1.78 10.48 7.37
C THR A 123 -3.26 10.16 7.49
N ARG A 124 -3.93 10.54 8.58
CA ARG A 124 -5.39 10.34 8.72
C ARG A 124 -6.16 11.11 7.65
N ALA A 125 -7.14 10.46 7.05
CA ALA A 125 -8.01 11.05 6.03
C ALA A 125 -9.09 11.98 6.62
N ASP A 126 -9.52 11.72 7.86
CA ASP A 126 -10.57 12.48 8.54
C ASP A 126 -10.03 13.86 8.98
N LYS A 127 -10.21 14.87 8.13
CA LYS A 127 -10.07 16.30 8.46
C LYS A 127 -11.39 17.03 8.23
#